data_AF-A0A1Y6K8A9-F1
#
_entry.id   AF-A0A1Y6K8A9-F1
#
_cell.length_a   1.000
_cell.length_b   1.000
_cell.length_c   1.000
_cell.angle_alpha   90.00
_cell.angle_beta   90.00
_cell.angle_gamma   90.00
#
_symmetry.space_group_name_H-M   'P 1'
#
loop_
_entity.id
_entity.type
_entity.pdbx_description
1 polymer ?
#
loop_
_entity_poly.entity_id
_entity_poly.type
_entity_poly.pdbx_seq_one_letter_code
_entity_poly.pdbx_strand_id
1 'polypeptide(L)'
;MPLNLALVIDRSGSMHGEKLHFAKQAAAHVIDLLDQQDRAAIVIYDNEVEVLMQSQFLTEKVKHEAKAKIMGIQSRGSTFLYGGWLEGCRQIAETISKQSFNRTLLLTDGLANVGLRDVSAISMHAQELFSRNISTSCFGVGADYDEHMLEAIANHGGGNFHFLETVNAIPHVFEREFDEIISIVLKEVRVALTLPAHVEAKVSAGWRAEGNSGQFSIYLGSLVAEQKQRLYLRLSNLIGADEAPMHIPVKATGLDADQKEHTADAELVFKVVPESEEAAVKPDAELMERFAVVDLADQANEALKRERAGDRIGSAALMQEALSKHQDFVSDHTAEKYHLMTEELRFGYDALERKRRHYQEYQNKRGGQAIRDYQINFVAGVPLARIEGYSVFIDTAAPSSIAEFPDWLFMNEAFKIQGEDHGMTCSQLSQELGISVDMMLAMDILHHLHMRINPVQGLVQFSRQALRSSGMRLPVLTGETPPHVMLKIGKQDISMRLVTGLKFNYVPERFVVGLNQVSTVGDRLPGGEGFQTHLYKLPLPVGSRVLSLNCGVVPKSLRSALGLGENEGVLGADLLQSLPITLAFPDGEMILYI
;
A
#
# COMPACT_ATOMS: atom_id res chain seq x y z
N MET A 1 -0.35 -10.97 23.04
CA MET A 1 0.13 -9.96 23.98
C MET A 1 -0.87 -8.81 23.98
N PRO A 2 -1.32 -8.31 25.15
CA PRO A 2 -2.32 -7.24 25.19
C PRO A 2 -1.82 -5.96 24.53
N LEU A 3 -2.75 -5.19 23.97
CA LEU A 3 -2.53 -3.91 23.33
C LEU A 3 -2.89 -2.76 24.27
N ASN A 4 -2.16 -1.66 24.16
CA ASN A 4 -2.44 -0.39 24.80
C ASN A 4 -2.36 0.70 23.72
N LEU A 5 -3.52 1.09 23.18
CA LEU A 5 -3.61 1.93 21.99
C LEU A 5 -4.15 3.32 22.30
N ALA A 6 -3.60 4.36 21.66
CA ALA A 6 -4.17 5.70 21.68
C ALA A 6 -4.60 6.06 20.27
N LEU A 7 -5.91 6.23 20.08
CA LEU A 7 -6.48 6.74 18.84
C LEU A 7 -6.49 8.26 18.91
N VAL A 8 -5.62 8.91 18.13
CA VAL A 8 -5.47 10.37 18.09
C VAL A 8 -6.02 10.87 16.76
N ILE A 9 -7.19 11.51 16.81
CA ILE A 9 -7.98 11.84 15.62
C ILE A 9 -8.04 13.36 15.45
N ASP A 10 -7.50 13.86 14.34
CA ASP A 10 -7.73 15.23 13.91
C ASP A 10 -9.23 15.45 13.66
N ARG A 11 -9.78 16.50 14.26
CA ARG A 11 -11.15 16.98 14.02
C ARG A 11 -11.16 18.41 13.47
N SER A 12 -10.05 18.90 12.93
CA SER A 12 -9.94 20.23 12.34
C SER A 12 -10.97 20.47 11.23
N GLY A 13 -11.18 21.73 10.85
CA GLY A 13 -12.14 22.09 9.80
C GLY A 13 -11.92 21.37 8.47
N SER A 14 -10.67 21.03 8.11
CA SER A 14 -10.33 20.28 6.88
C SER A 14 -10.86 18.85 6.87
N MET A 15 -11.00 18.23 8.05
CA MET A 15 -11.57 16.89 8.21
C MET A 15 -13.07 16.81 7.92
N HIS A 16 -13.76 17.93 7.65
CA HIS A 16 -15.20 17.95 7.43
C HIS A 16 -15.65 16.96 6.32
N GLY A 17 -16.87 16.42 6.47
CA GLY A 17 -17.48 15.52 5.48
C GLY A 17 -16.92 14.09 5.55
N GLU A 18 -16.54 13.56 4.39
CA GLU A 18 -16.16 12.14 4.24
C GLU A 18 -14.88 11.77 5.00
N LYS A 19 -13.90 12.68 5.09
CA LYS A 19 -12.62 12.41 5.80
C LYS A 19 -12.87 12.03 7.26
N LEU A 20 -13.56 12.87 8.02
CA LEU A 20 -13.93 12.56 9.41
C LEU A 20 -14.90 11.38 9.51
N HIS A 21 -15.80 11.21 8.54
CA HIS A 21 -16.71 10.06 8.52
C HIS A 21 -15.95 8.73 8.48
N PHE A 22 -15.02 8.57 7.53
CA PHE A 22 -14.22 7.36 7.41
C PHE A 22 -13.18 7.21 8.53
N ALA A 23 -12.61 8.31 9.02
CA ALA A 23 -11.77 8.33 10.22
C ALA A 23 -12.48 7.72 11.44
N LYS A 24 -13.74 8.13 11.67
CA LYS A 24 -14.57 7.59 12.76
C LYS A 24 -14.89 6.12 12.57
N GLN A 25 -15.22 5.71 11.35
CA GLN A 25 -15.49 4.30 11.05
C GLN A 25 -14.25 3.44 11.32
N ALA A 26 -13.07 3.87 10.86
CA ALA A 26 -11.81 3.20 11.10
C ALA A 26 -11.49 3.10 12.60
N ALA A 27 -11.59 4.21 13.33
CA ALA A 27 -11.37 4.24 14.77
C ALA A 27 -12.35 3.33 15.53
N ALA A 28 -13.65 3.39 15.20
CA ALA A 28 -14.65 2.54 15.81
C ALA A 28 -14.42 1.05 15.51
N HIS A 29 -13.95 0.73 14.29
CA HIS A 29 -13.61 -0.63 13.91
C HIS A 29 -12.42 -1.16 14.70
N VAL A 30 -11.35 -0.37 14.90
CA VAL A 30 -10.24 -0.75 15.77
C VAL A 30 -10.70 -1.06 17.20
N ILE A 31 -11.64 -0.26 17.75
CA ILE A 31 -12.22 -0.54 19.07
C ILE A 31 -12.95 -1.89 19.11
N ASP A 32 -13.58 -2.31 18.01
CA ASP A 32 -14.24 -3.62 17.92
C ASP A 32 -13.25 -4.79 17.87
N LEU A 33 -12.07 -4.59 17.25
CA LEU A 33 -11.03 -5.60 17.13
C LEU A 33 -10.27 -5.88 18.43
N LEU A 34 -10.23 -4.91 19.34
CA LEU A 34 -9.55 -5.03 20.64
C LEU A 34 -10.30 -6.00 21.57
N ASP A 35 -9.58 -6.75 22.41
CA ASP A 35 -10.17 -7.66 23.39
C ASP A 35 -10.36 -7.01 24.78
N GLN A 36 -10.80 -7.78 25.78
CA GLN A 36 -11.04 -7.26 27.14
C GLN A 36 -9.77 -7.04 27.97
N GLN A 37 -8.65 -7.62 27.56
CA GLN A 37 -7.32 -7.42 28.17
C GLN A 37 -6.63 -6.18 27.58
N ASP A 38 -7.08 -5.74 26.41
CA ASP A 38 -6.58 -4.55 25.74
C ASP A 38 -7.08 -3.26 26.40
N ARG A 39 -6.30 -2.21 26.22
CA ARG A 39 -6.57 -0.86 26.70
C ARG A 39 -6.60 0.10 25.52
N ALA A 40 -7.51 1.08 25.57
CA ALA A 40 -7.53 2.15 24.60
C ALA A 40 -7.80 3.52 25.23
N ALA A 41 -7.20 4.55 24.64
CA ALA A 41 -7.55 5.95 24.84
C ALA A 41 -8.03 6.56 23.52
N ILE A 42 -8.92 7.55 23.61
CA ILE A 42 -9.40 8.31 22.46
C ILE A 42 -9.12 9.78 22.74
N VAL A 43 -8.25 10.35 21.91
CA VAL A 43 -7.88 11.76 21.94
C VAL A 43 -8.31 12.37 20.62
N ILE A 44 -8.96 13.52 20.68
CA ILE A 44 -9.29 14.32 19.51
C ILE A 44 -8.64 15.68 19.64
N TYR A 45 -8.29 16.27 18.51
CA TYR A 45 -7.66 17.59 18.54
C TYR A 45 -8.13 18.47 17.39
N ASP A 46 -8.20 19.76 17.69
CA ASP A 46 -8.32 20.86 16.74
C ASP A 46 -7.33 21.97 17.15
N ASN A 47 -7.79 23.18 17.47
CA ASN A 47 -6.98 24.17 18.18
C ASN A 47 -6.80 23.83 19.66
N GLU A 48 -7.61 22.91 20.19
CA GLU A 48 -7.56 22.37 21.55
C GLU A 48 -7.40 20.84 21.49
N VAL A 49 -6.89 20.27 22.58
CA VAL A 49 -6.78 18.82 22.73
C VAL A 49 -7.81 18.35 23.75
N GLU A 50 -8.58 17.33 23.39
CA GLU A 50 -9.65 16.77 24.22
C GLU A 50 -9.50 15.25 24.34
N VAL A 51 -9.51 14.74 25.57
CA VAL A 51 -9.50 13.30 25.86
C VAL A 51 -10.96 12.83 25.99
N LEU A 52 -11.51 12.27 24.91
CA LEU A 52 -12.87 11.70 24.92
C LEU A 52 -12.97 10.47 25.82
N MET A 53 -11.90 9.70 25.89
CA MET A 53 -11.80 8.50 26.71
C MET A 53 -10.37 8.35 27.20
N GLN A 54 -10.19 8.33 28.52
CA GLN A 54 -8.91 8.01 29.14
C GLN A 54 -8.55 6.53 28.91
N SER A 55 -7.27 6.21 28.95
CA SER A 55 -6.78 4.86 28.73
C SER A 55 -7.35 3.84 29.74
N GLN A 56 -8.24 2.96 29.28
CA GLN A 56 -8.93 1.96 30.12
C GLN A 56 -9.17 0.63 29.39
N PHE A 57 -9.46 -0.43 30.13
CA PHE A 57 -9.76 -1.76 29.58
C PHE A 57 -11.07 -1.77 28.77
N LEU A 58 -11.08 -2.51 27.66
CA LEU A 58 -12.20 -2.54 26.73
C LEU A 58 -13.19 -3.68 26.99
N THR A 59 -13.96 -3.55 28.06
CA THR A 59 -15.19 -4.35 28.22
C THR A 59 -16.19 -4.03 27.10
N GLU A 60 -17.13 -4.93 26.80
CA GLU A 60 -18.16 -4.70 25.78
C GLU A 60 -18.97 -3.42 26.00
N LYS A 61 -19.24 -3.07 27.28
CA LYS A 61 -19.87 -1.80 27.64
C LYS A 61 -19.00 -0.60 27.26
N VAL A 62 -17.70 -0.65 27.60
CA VAL A 62 -16.75 0.42 27.30
C VAL A 62 -16.57 0.57 25.78
N LYS A 63 -16.50 -0.53 25.03
CA LYS A 63 -16.46 -0.49 23.57
C LYS A 63 -17.69 0.22 22.99
N HIS A 64 -18.88 -0.11 23.48
CA HIS A 64 -20.11 0.54 23.03
C HIS A 64 -20.09 2.05 23.30
N GLU A 65 -19.68 2.46 24.50
CA GLU A 65 -19.55 3.89 24.88
C GLU A 65 -18.48 4.62 24.05
N ALA A 66 -17.33 3.97 23.83
CA ALA A 66 -16.23 4.48 23.02
C ALA A 66 -16.68 4.75 21.57
N LYS A 67 -17.37 3.78 20.95
CA LYS A 67 -17.91 3.94 19.59
C LYS A 67 -18.94 5.04 19.51
N ALA A 68 -19.84 5.15 20.49
CA ALA A 68 -20.81 6.24 20.54
C ALA A 68 -20.13 7.62 20.60
N LYS A 69 -19.08 7.76 21.42
CA LYS A 69 -18.27 8.99 21.50
C LYS A 69 -17.56 9.29 20.18
N ILE A 70 -16.91 8.31 19.56
CA ILE A 70 -16.24 8.45 18.26
C ILE A 70 -17.22 8.93 17.20
N MET A 71 -18.38 8.27 17.09
CA MET A 71 -19.40 8.64 16.10
C MET A 71 -19.96 10.05 16.33
N GLY A 72 -19.90 10.57 17.57
CA GLY A 72 -20.31 11.91 17.95
C GLY A 72 -19.31 13.04 17.62
N ILE A 73 -18.06 12.75 17.21
CA ILE A 73 -17.05 13.78 16.92
C ILE A 73 -17.54 14.74 15.83
N GLN A 74 -17.33 16.05 15.96
CA GLN A 74 -17.67 17.02 14.91
C GLN A 74 -16.43 17.79 14.49
N SER A 75 -16.35 18.16 13.21
CA SER A 75 -15.21 18.94 12.72
C SER A 75 -15.29 20.39 13.21
N ARG A 76 -14.18 20.96 13.68
CA ARG A 76 -14.08 22.29 14.27
C ARG A 76 -12.63 22.78 14.24
N GLY A 77 -12.42 24.09 14.15
CA GLY A 77 -11.15 24.73 14.54
C GLY A 77 -9.94 24.48 13.61
N SER A 78 -8.76 24.80 14.12
CA SER A 78 -7.45 24.63 13.47
C SER A 78 -6.79 23.30 13.84
N THR A 79 -5.47 23.15 13.63
CA THR A 79 -4.76 21.86 13.79
C THR A 79 -3.56 22.00 14.74
N PHE A 80 -3.71 21.58 16.00
CA PHE A 80 -2.68 21.49 17.03
C PHE A 80 -2.13 20.06 17.14
N LEU A 81 -1.56 19.57 16.03
CA LEU A 81 -1.09 18.20 15.86
C LEU A 81 -0.14 17.75 16.97
N TYR A 82 0.88 18.56 17.30
CA TYR A 82 1.86 18.20 18.32
C TYR A 82 1.22 17.96 19.68
N GLY A 83 0.25 18.80 20.08
CA GLY A 83 -0.47 18.65 21.34
C GLY A 83 -1.34 17.39 21.38
N GLY A 84 -2.09 17.13 20.29
CA GLY A 84 -2.93 15.93 20.19
C GLY A 84 -2.11 14.65 20.24
N TRP A 85 -1.01 14.59 19.48
CA TRP A 85 -0.08 13.46 19.48
C TRP A 85 0.55 13.23 20.86
N LEU A 86 1.08 14.28 21.49
CA LEU A 86 1.72 14.15 22.80
C LEU A 86 0.72 13.71 23.88
N GLU A 87 -0.52 14.21 23.85
CA GLU A 87 -1.58 13.76 24.76
C GLU A 87 -1.93 12.29 24.55
N GLY A 88 -2.01 11.81 23.31
CA GLY A 88 -2.16 10.38 23.01
C GLY A 88 -1.05 9.54 23.63
N CYS A 89 0.20 9.94 23.41
CA CYS A 89 1.36 9.28 24.01
C CYS A 89 1.34 9.35 25.55
N ARG A 90 0.84 10.45 26.13
CA ARG A 90 0.66 10.61 27.58
C ARG A 90 -0.35 9.60 28.14
N GLN A 91 -1.49 9.43 27.46
CA GLN A 91 -2.51 8.43 27.84
C GLN A 91 -1.95 7.00 27.86
N ILE A 92 -1.06 6.68 26.92
CA ILE A 92 -0.34 5.40 26.91
C ILE A 92 0.64 5.31 28.09
N ALA A 93 1.41 6.36 28.33
CA ALA A 93 2.43 6.41 29.37
C ALA A 93 1.86 6.22 30.78
N GLU A 94 0.68 6.78 31.06
CA GLU A 94 -0.01 6.64 32.35
C GLU A 94 -0.34 5.19 32.71
N THR A 95 -0.42 4.32 31.71
CA THR A 95 -0.90 2.95 31.86
C THR A 95 0.03 1.94 31.22
N ILE A 96 1.29 2.34 31.04
CA ILE A 96 2.27 1.57 30.30
C ILE A 96 2.60 0.26 31.03
N SER A 97 2.66 -0.83 30.27
CA SER A 97 3.16 -2.11 30.74
C SER A 97 4.24 -2.62 29.79
N LYS A 98 5.24 -3.31 30.35
CA LYS A 98 6.25 -4.02 29.56
C LYS A 98 5.64 -5.22 28.81
N GLN A 99 4.59 -5.80 29.40
CA GLN A 99 3.84 -6.93 28.83
C GLN A 99 2.76 -6.49 27.84
N SER A 100 2.62 -5.18 27.54
CA SER A 100 1.71 -4.69 26.51
C SER A 100 2.46 -4.14 25.30
N PHE A 101 1.85 -4.21 24.13
CA PHE A 101 2.29 -3.43 22.98
C PHE A 101 1.65 -2.04 23.06
N ASN A 102 2.48 -1.00 23.11
CA ASN A 102 2.04 0.37 23.37
C ASN A 102 2.21 1.20 22.09
N ARG A 103 1.10 1.66 21.51
CA ARG A 103 1.13 2.40 20.24
C ARG A 103 0.10 3.52 20.16
N THR A 104 0.57 4.67 19.70
CA THR A 104 -0.27 5.80 19.30
C THR A 104 -0.54 5.72 17.79
N LEU A 105 -1.80 5.81 17.39
CA LEU A 105 -2.24 5.91 16.00
C LEU A 105 -2.71 7.36 15.75
N LEU A 106 -1.90 8.12 15.02
CA LEU A 106 -2.13 9.54 14.73
C LEU A 106 -2.73 9.71 13.34
N LEU A 107 -3.95 10.24 13.27
CA LEU A 107 -4.66 10.51 12.01
C LEU A 107 -4.85 12.00 11.81
N THR A 108 -4.43 12.51 10.64
CA THR A 108 -4.51 13.93 10.30
C THR A 108 -4.70 14.15 8.81
N ASP A 109 -5.41 15.20 8.43
CA ASP A 109 -5.46 15.68 7.03
C ASP A 109 -4.86 17.08 6.87
N GLY A 110 -4.62 17.80 7.96
CA GLY A 110 -4.20 19.20 7.94
C GLY A 110 -2.74 19.45 8.30
N LEU A 111 -2.27 20.65 7.94
CA LEU A 111 -0.96 21.19 8.33
C LEU A 111 -0.95 21.51 9.83
N ALA A 112 0.15 21.17 10.51
CA ALA A 112 0.37 21.61 11.88
C ALA A 112 0.41 23.16 11.94
N ASN A 113 -0.69 23.76 12.39
CA ASN A 113 -0.91 25.21 12.36
C ASN A 113 -0.82 25.84 13.75
N VAL A 114 -0.66 25.05 14.81
CA VAL A 114 -0.52 25.52 16.19
C VAL A 114 0.59 24.73 16.88
N GLY A 115 1.35 25.38 17.76
CA GLY A 115 2.38 24.73 18.58
C GLY A 115 3.71 24.50 17.87
N LEU A 116 4.47 23.50 18.35
CA LEU A 116 5.77 23.11 17.81
C LEU A 116 5.62 22.53 16.40
N ARG A 117 6.45 23.00 15.48
CA ARG A 117 6.48 22.56 14.07
C ARG A 117 7.88 22.19 13.57
N ASP A 118 8.88 22.36 14.42
CA ASP A 118 10.26 22.02 14.07
C ASP A 118 10.41 20.50 14.00
N VAL A 119 10.68 19.98 12.81
CA VAL A 119 10.75 18.53 12.55
C VAL A 119 11.87 17.90 13.39
N SER A 120 12.99 18.58 13.60
CA SER A 120 14.10 18.03 14.40
C SER A 120 13.72 17.85 15.88
N ALA A 121 13.08 18.86 16.48
CA ALA A 121 12.58 18.78 17.85
C ALA A 121 11.48 17.72 18.00
N ILE A 122 10.56 17.63 17.04
CA ILE A 122 9.51 16.60 17.02
C ILE A 122 10.11 15.19 16.91
N SER A 123 11.09 14.99 16.02
CA SER A 123 11.83 13.73 15.90
C SER A 123 12.48 13.32 17.21
N MET A 124 13.08 14.27 17.93
CA MET A 124 13.70 14.03 19.24
C MET A 124 12.67 13.57 20.28
N HIS A 125 11.51 14.19 20.32
CA HIS A 125 10.43 13.77 21.23
C HIS A 125 9.86 12.39 20.84
N ALA A 126 9.72 12.11 19.54
CA ALA A 126 9.25 10.81 19.06
C ALA A 126 10.24 9.70 19.44
N GLN A 127 11.54 9.98 19.31
CA GLN A 127 12.62 9.11 19.76
C GLN A 127 12.60 8.86 21.26
N GLU A 128 12.38 9.88 22.08
CA GLU A 128 12.29 9.75 23.54
C GLU A 128 11.06 8.94 23.98
N LEU A 129 9.93 9.10 23.31
CA LEU A 129 8.73 8.29 23.57
C LEU A 129 8.95 6.83 23.17
N PHE A 130 9.58 6.60 22.02
CA PHE A 130 9.90 5.26 21.56
C PHE A 130 10.89 4.54 22.48
N SER A 131 11.91 5.23 23.02
CA SER A 131 12.82 4.64 24.02
C SER A 131 12.14 4.30 25.34
N ARG A 132 10.96 4.88 25.61
CA ARG A 132 10.09 4.53 26.73
C ARG A 132 9.03 3.47 26.34
N ASN A 133 9.26 2.73 25.25
CA ASN A 133 8.37 1.71 24.73
C ASN A 133 6.98 2.25 24.35
N ILE A 134 6.92 3.46 23.77
CA ILE A 134 5.69 4.06 23.21
C ILE A 134 5.94 4.35 21.74
N SER A 135 5.36 3.53 20.87
CA SER A 135 5.55 3.70 19.42
C SER A 135 4.45 4.56 18.78
N THR A 136 4.72 5.17 17.63
CA THR A 136 3.71 5.99 16.90
C THR A 136 3.66 5.61 15.42
N SER A 137 2.44 5.37 14.92
CA SER A 137 2.16 5.32 13.48
C SER A 137 1.32 6.54 13.07
N CYS A 138 1.61 7.05 11.88
CA CYS A 138 1.02 8.28 11.35
C CYS A 138 0.24 8.00 10.07
N PHE A 139 -0.97 8.54 9.98
CA PHE A 139 -1.87 8.41 8.84
C PHE A 139 -2.19 9.80 8.31
N GLY A 140 -1.65 10.13 7.14
CA GLY A 140 -1.89 11.39 6.46
C GLY A 140 -2.96 11.25 5.38
N VAL A 141 -4.07 11.98 5.51
CA VAL A 141 -5.20 11.92 4.57
C VAL A 141 -5.15 13.08 3.58
N GLY A 142 -5.21 12.77 2.28
CA GLY A 142 -5.23 13.77 1.21
C GLY A 142 -3.91 14.56 1.08
N ALA A 143 -3.97 15.78 0.55
CA ALA A 143 -2.77 16.54 0.17
C ALA A 143 -2.30 17.55 1.24
N ASP A 144 -3.12 17.82 2.27
CA ASP A 144 -3.02 19.06 3.05
C ASP A 144 -2.23 18.95 4.37
N TYR A 145 -1.44 17.89 4.58
CA TYR A 145 -0.60 17.72 5.79
C TYR A 145 0.89 17.97 5.53
N ASP A 146 1.76 17.84 6.54
CA ASP A 146 3.23 17.85 6.37
C ASP A 146 3.76 16.41 6.39
N GLU A 147 4.17 15.92 5.22
CA GLU A 147 4.62 14.55 5.01
C GLU A 147 5.96 14.26 5.69
N HIS A 148 6.87 15.23 5.69
CA HIS A 148 8.17 15.08 6.34
C HIS A 148 8.02 15.02 7.85
N MET A 149 7.09 15.80 8.42
CA MET A 149 6.78 15.75 9.84
C MET A 149 6.17 14.40 10.25
N LEU A 150 5.17 13.92 9.51
CA LEU A 150 4.52 12.63 9.83
C LEU A 150 5.46 11.44 9.63
N GLU A 151 6.24 11.43 8.54
CA GLU A 151 7.27 10.42 8.31
C GLU A 151 8.30 10.47 9.45
N ALA A 152 8.75 11.65 9.86
CA ALA A 152 9.69 11.79 10.97
C ALA A 152 9.13 11.25 12.29
N ILE A 153 7.89 11.59 12.66
CA ILE A 153 7.24 11.05 13.86
C ILE A 153 7.19 9.52 13.80
N ALA A 154 6.79 8.94 12.66
CA ALA A 154 6.69 7.49 12.52
C ALA A 154 8.07 6.80 12.57
N ASN A 155 9.04 7.30 11.79
CA ASN A 155 10.38 6.75 11.69
C ASN A 155 11.13 6.80 13.02
N HIS A 156 11.08 7.93 13.72
CA HIS A 156 11.73 8.09 15.03
C HIS A 156 10.90 7.50 16.17
N GLY A 157 9.59 7.39 15.98
CA GLY A 157 8.62 6.77 16.91
C GLY A 157 8.49 5.25 16.76
N GLY A 158 9.27 4.60 15.89
CA GLY A 158 9.26 3.14 15.72
C GLY A 158 7.95 2.57 15.16
N GLY A 159 7.20 3.35 14.40
CA GLY A 159 5.99 2.90 13.69
C GLY A 159 6.02 3.24 12.20
N ASN A 160 4.83 3.21 11.58
CA ASN A 160 4.67 3.32 10.13
C ASN A 160 4.05 4.66 9.74
N PHE A 161 4.50 5.22 8.62
CA PHE A 161 3.83 6.31 7.93
C PHE A 161 2.95 5.76 6.80
N HIS A 162 1.70 6.21 6.76
CA HIS A 162 0.70 5.83 5.76
C HIS A 162 0.15 7.08 5.08
N PHE A 163 0.22 7.11 3.75
CA PHE A 163 -0.48 8.12 2.95
C PHE A 163 -1.80 7.55 2.42
N LEU A 164 -2.89 8.25 2.74
CA LEU A 164 -4.26 7.91 2.39
C LEU A 164 -4.76 8.88 1.32
N GLU A 165 -4.55 8.52 0.07
CA GLU A 165 -5.00 9.31 -1.07
C GLU A 165 -6.54 9.37 -1.16
N THR A 166 -7.20 8.23 -1.00
CA THR A 166 -8.66 8.13 -1.04
C THR A 166 -9.23 7.86 0.35
N VAL A 167 -10.29 8.59 0.71
CA VAL A 167 -10.90 8.54 2.04
C VAL A 167 -11.55 7.19 2.39
N ASN A 168 -12.03 6.44 1.39
CA ASN A 168 -12.60 5.11 1.62
C ASN A 168 -11.53 4.03 1.92
N ALA A 169 -10.24 4.33 1.70
CA ALA A 169 -9.14 3.46 2.08
C ALA A 169 -8.80 3.54 3.58
N ILE A 170 -9.21 4.61 4.28
CA ILE A 170 -8.84 4.85 5.68
C ILE A 170 -9.13 3.62 6.57
N PRO A 171 -10.32 3.00 6.56
CA PRO A 171 -10.58 1.82 7.39
C PRO A 171 -9.64 0.65 7.11
N HIS A 172 -9.30 0.39 5.84
CA HIS A 172 -8.45 -0.73 5.44
C HIS A 172 -7.02 -0.56 5.85
N VAL A 173 -6.46 0.65 5.70
CA VAL A 173 -5.08 0.89 6.09
C VAL A 173 -4.93 0.82 7.61
N PHE A 174 -5.96 1.24 8.36
CA PHE A 174 -6.03 1.04 9.80
C PHE A 174 -6.10 -0.45 10.17
N GLU A 175 -6.93 -1.22 9.49
CA GLU A 175 -7.02 -2.67 9.69
C GLU A 175 -5.69 -3.36 9.39
N ARG A 176 -5.00 -2.99 8.30
CA ARG A 176 -3.65 -3.49 7.98
C ARG A 176 -2.62 -3.16 9.06
N GLU A 177 -2.61 -1.92 9.54
CA GLU A 177 -1.71 -1.53 10.64
C GLU A 177 -2.03 -2.32 11.92
N PHE A 178 -3.31 -2.53 12.22
CA PHE A 178 -3.73 -3.35 13.36
C PHE A 178 -3.27 -4.80 13.22
N ASP A 179 -3.45 -5.38 12.04
CA ASP A 179 -3.00 -6.71 11.66
C ASP A 179 -1.47 -6.88 11.82
N GLU A 180 -0.69 -5.86 11.46
CA GLU A 180 0.74 -5.83 11.71
C GLU A 180 1.04 -5.81 13.21
N ILE A 181 0.36 -4.94 13.98
CA ILE A 181 0.55 -4.78 15.42
C ILE A 181 0.33 -6.12 16.17
N ILE A 182 -0.76 -6.83 15.87
CA ILE A 182 -1.06 -8.11 16.55
C ILE A 182 -0.13 -9.25 16.13
N SER A 183 0.56 -9.11 15.00
CA SER A 183 1.49 -10.11 14.45
C SER A 183 2.94 -9.92 14.94
N ILE A 184 3.21 -8.90 15.75
CA ILE A 184 4.55 -8.60 16.30
C ILE A 184 5.02 -9.71 17.24
N VAL A 185 6.23 -10.21 16.98
CA VAL A 185 6.88 -11.26 17.80
C VAL A 185 8.07 -10.75 18.60
N LEU A 186 8.76 -9.71 18.10
CA LEU A 186 9.89 -9.08 18.78
C LEU A 186 9.69 -7.57 18.86
N LYS A 187 9.99 -6.99 20.02
CA LYS A 187 10.06 -5.54 20.27
C LYS A 187 11.50 -5.12 20.49
N GLU A 188 11.72 -3.81 20.49
CA GLU A 188 13.01 -3.18 20.79
C GLU A 188 14.16 -3.79 19.99
N VAL A 189 13.88 -4.13 18.73
CA VAL A 189 14.85 -4.78 17.87
C VAL A 189 15.95 -3.78 17.53
N ARG A 190 17.19 -4.16 17.83
CA ARG A 190 18.39 -3.35 17.61
C ARG A 190 19.46 -4.16 16.91
N VAL A 191 20.16 -3.55 15.95
CA VAL A 191 21.36 -4.09 15.31
C VAL A 191 22.54 -3.20 15.67
N ALA A 192 23.53 -3.74 16.37
CA ALA A 192 24.72 -3.02 16.80
C ALA A 192 25.96 -3.53 16.08
N LEU A 193 26.75 -2.62 15.52
CA LEU A 193 28.05 -2.86 14.91
C LEU A 193 29.15 -2.38 15.84
N THR A 194 30.21 -3.17 16.00
CA THR A 194 31.43 -2.76 16.70
C THR A 194 32.45 -2.31 15.66
N LEU A 195 32.60 -0.99 15.51
CA LEU A 195 33.40 -0.38 14.44
C LEU A 195 34.82 -0.06 14.92
N PRO A 196 35.86 -0.28 14.09
CA PRO A 196 37.17 0.31 14.33
C PRO A 196 37.07 1.83 14.47
N ALA A 197 37.96 2.44 15.28
CA ALA A 197 37.84 3.85 15.66
C ALA A 197 37.86 4.85 14.49
N HIS A 198 38.42 4.47 13.35
CA HIS A 198 38.53 5.30 12.15
C HIS A 198 37.41 5.06 11.13
N VAL A 199 36.63 3.98 11.29
CA VAL A 199 35.54 3.62 10.38
C VAL A 199 34.28 4.38 10.78
N GLU A 200 33.62 4.97 9.79
CA GLU A 200 32.33 5.61 9.94
C GLU A 200 31.24 4.77 9.29
N ALA A 201 30.04 4.77 9.89
CA ALA A 201 28.87 4.08 9.34
C ALA A 201 27.69 5.03 9.20
N LYS A 202 26.95 4.88 8.10
CA LYS A 202 25.64 5.49 7.88
C LYS A 202 24.66 4.42 7.44
N VAL A 203 23.48 4.40 8.05
CA VAL A 203 22.36 3.56 7.61
C VAL A 203 21.51 4.34 6.61
N SER A 204 21.10 3.70 5.51
CA SER A 204 20.18 4.28 4.52
C SER A 204 18.72 4.18 5.00
N ALA A 205 17.75 4.61 4.20
CA ALA A 205 16.31 4.44 4.45
C ALA A 205 15.75 5.17 5.69
N GLY A 206 16.48 6.16 6.21
CA GLY A 206 16.02 6.98 7.34
C GLY A 206 15.84 6.22 8.67
N TRP A 207 16.48 5.05 8.82
CA TRP A 207 16.48 4.32 10.10
C TRP A 207 17.13 5.15 11.20
N ARG A 208 16.59 5.07 12.42
CA ARG A 208 17.25 5.61 13.59
C ARG A 208 18.55 4.86 13.81
N ALA A 209 19.66 5.58 13.84
CA ALA A 209 20.94 5.06 14.28
C ALA A 209 21.65 6.04 15.22
N GLU A 210 22.45 5.50 16.13
CA GLU A 210 23.25 6.23 17.09
C GLU A 210 24.68 5.70 17.13
N GLY A 211 25.63 6.59 17.40
CA GLY A 211 27.06 6.30 17.37
C GLY A 211 27.70 6.64 16.03
N ASN A 212 29.04 6.62 15.99
CA ASN A 212 29.83 6.90 14.78
C ASN A 212 31.07 6.00 14.71
N SER A 213 31.90 6.00 15.76
CA SER A 213 33.14 5.22 15.89
C SER A 213 33.10 4.36 17.16
N GLY A 214 33.69 3.17 17.11
CA GLY A 214 33.65 2.19 18.21
C GLY A 214 32.35 1.38 18.23
N GLN A 215 31.20 2.06 18.28
CA GLN A 215 29.89 1.41 18.30
C GLN A 215 28.87 2.18 17.48
N PHE A 216 28.11 1.48 16.63
CA PHE A 216 27.02 2.03 15.83
C PHE A 216 25.78 1.16 15.99
N SER A 217 24.70 1.71 16.52
CA SER A 217 23.46 0.99 16.81
C SER A 217 22.32 1.49 15.93
N ILE A 218 21.62 0.58 15.29
CA ILE A 218 20.45 0.83 14.43
C ILE A 218 19.23 0.27 15.15
N TYR A 219 18.18 1.08 15.27
CA TYR A 219 16.95 0.73 15.98
C TYR A 219 15.83 0.45 14.98
N LEU A 220 15.37 -0.81 14.96
CA LEU A 220 14.37 -1.30 14.00
C LEU A 220 12.94 -1.22 14.53
N GLY A 221 12.74 -0.97 15.82
CA GLY A 221 11.41 -0.97 16.39
C GLY A 221 10.95 -2.36 16.76
N SER A 222 9.95 -2.85 16.05
CA SER A 222 9.36 -4.17 16.26
C SER A 222 9.47 -5.00 14.99
N LEU A 223 9.48 -6.33 15.13
CA LEU A 223 9.52 -7.27 14.01
C LEU A 223 8.30 -8.18 14.05
N VAL A 224 7.64 -8.30 12.91
CA VAL A 224 6.48 -9.17 12.69
C VAL A 224 6.93 -10.60 12.39
N ALA A 225 6.11 -11.60 12.75
CA ALA A 225 6.34 -12.98 12.36
C ALA A 225 6.58 -13.10 10.84
N GLU A 226 7.57 -13.90 10.45
CA GLU A 226 7.95 -14.19 9.05
C GLU A 226 8.43 -12.98 8.22
N GLN A 227 8.40 -11.76 8.78
CA GLN A 227 8.90 -10.56 8.12
C GLN A 227 10.42 -10.59 8.00
N LYS A 228 10.94 -10.25 6.82
CA LYS A 228 12.37 -10.05 6.57
C LYS A 228 12.67 -8.56 6.47
N GLN A 229 13.38 -8.01 7.45
CA GLN A 229 13.87 -6.63 7.39
C GLN A 229 15.31 -6.60 6.87
N ARG A 230 15.54 -5.85 5.79
CA ARG A 230 16.88 -5.62 5.23
C ARG A 230 17.40 -4.26 5.67
N LEU A 231 18.69 -4.20 5.99
CA LEU A 231 19.41 -2.97 6.33
C LEU A 231 20.55 -2.75 5.36
N TYR A 232 20.70 -1.50 4.95
CA TYR A 232 21.74 -1.07 4.04
C TYR A 232 22.63 -0.05 4.74
N LEU A 233 23.94 -0.32 4.70
CA LEU A 233 24.94 0.44 5.43
C LEU A 233 25.99 0.94 4.44
N ARG A 234 26.30 2.23 4.51
CA ARG A 234 27.48 2.81 3.89
C ARG A 234 28.56 2.90 4.96
N LEU A 235 29.61 2.12 4.79
CA LEU A 235 30.82 2.21 5.60
C LEU A 235 31.83 3.10 4.87
N SER A 236 32.56 3.92 5.61
CA SER A 236 33.57 4.84 5.06
C SER A 236 34.84 4.77 5.89
N ASN A 237 35.95 5.19 5.28
CA ASN A 237 37.29 5.09 5.85
C ASN A 237 37.68 3.64 6.20
N LEU A 238 37.42 2.68 5.32
CA LEU A 238 37.83 1.27 5.50
C LEU A 238 39.33 1.11 5.20
N ILE A 239 40.19 1.73 6.01
CA ILE A 239 41.65 1.70 5.81
C ILE A 239 42.23 0.55 6.65
N GLY A 240 42.79 -0.46 5.98
CA GLY A 240 43.50 -1.53 6.65
C GLY A 240 44.87 -1.09 7.18
N ALA A 241 45.21 -1.50 8.41
CA ALA A 241 46.57 -1.45 8.91
C ALA A 241 47.15 -2.87 8.87
N ASP A 242 48.13 -3.07 7.98
CA ASP A 242 48.73 -4.37 7.64
C ASP A 242 47.74 -5.36 6.99
N GLU A 243 48.24 -6.36 6.24
CA GLU A 243 47.43 -7.31 5.42
C GLU A 243 46.38 -8.16 6.20
N ALA A 244 46.16 -7.87 7.48
CA ALA A 244 45.17 -8.52 8.32
C ALA A 244 43.73 -8.15 7.89
N PRO A 245 42.81 -9.12 7.81
CA PRO A 245 41.39 -8.83 7.59
C PRO A 245 40.82 -7.93 8.68
N MET A 246 39.98 -6.98 8.29
CA MET A 246 39.19 -6.15 9.19
C MET A 246 37.89 -6.89 9.52
N HIS A 247 37.67 -7.14 10.81
CA HIS A 247 36.46 -7.77 11.33
C HIS A 247 35.57 -6.71 11.99
N ILE A 248 34.30 -6.66 11.59
CA ILE A 248 33.28 -5.79 12.17
C ILE A 248 32.17 -6.69 12.74
N PRO A 249 32.20 -7.00 14.04
CA PRO A 249 31.15 -7.78 14.70
C PRO A 249 29.80 -7.06 14.62
N VAL A 250 28.75 -7.82 14.35
CA VAL A 250 27.36 -7.37 14.27
C VAL A 250 26.52 -8.19 15.24
N LYS A 251 25.75 -7.51 16.10
CA LYS A 251 24.85 -8.16 17.04
C LYS A 251 23.44 -7.62 16.90
N ALA A 252 22.49 -8.50 16.60
CA ALA A 252 21.07 -8.21 16.67
C ALA A 252 20.50 -8.64 18.03
N THR A 253 19.62 -7.82 18.61
CA THR A 253 18.93 -8.10 19.87
C THR A 253 17.44 -7.74 19.72
N GLY A 254 16.55 -8.44 20.41
CA GLY A 254 15.13 -8.11 20.49
C GLY A 254 14.45 -8.79 21.68
N LEU A 255 13.34 -8.23 22.15
CA LEU A 255 12.57 -8.73 23.29
C LEU A 255 11.27 -9.40 22.83
N ASP A 256 10.97 -10.60 23.31
CA ASP A 256 9.66 -11.22 23.07
C ASP A 256 8.58 -10.71 24.04
N ALA A 257 7.38 -11.27 23.93
CA ALA A 257 6.24 -10.92 24.78
C ALA A 257 6.50 -11.17 26.28
N ASP A 258 7.35 -12.15 26.62
CA ASP A 258 7.72 -12.51 27.98
C ASP A 258 8.92 -11.70 28.52
N GLN A 259 9.35 -10.67 27.77
CA GLN A 259 10.54 -9.86 28.07
C GLN A 259 11.84 -10.65 28.03
N LYS A 260 11.85 -11.82 27.38
CA LYS A 260 13.07 -12.56 27.15
C LYS A 260 13.82 -11.95 25.96
N GLU A 261 15.09 -11.66 26.18
CA GLU A 261 15.98 -11.19 25.13
C GLU A 261 16.43 -12.35 24.23
N HIS A 262 16.33 -12.13 22.93
CA HIS A 262 16.84 -12.98 21.88
C HIS A 262 17.97 -12.25 21.18
N THR A 263 19.05 -12.97 20.88
CA THR A 263 20.23 -12.40 20.24
C THR A 263 20.65 -13.24 19.04
N ALA A 264 21.18 -12.57 18.02
CA ALA A 264 21.85 -13.20 16.90
C ALA A 264 23.15 -12.45 16.59
N ASP A 265 24.23 -13.19 16.41
CA ASP A 265 25.55 -12.63 16.11
C ASP A 265 25.92 -12.94 14.66
N ALA A 266 26.56 -11.97 14.01
CA ALA A 266 27.11 -12.04 12.67
C ALA A 266 28.40 -11.21 12.61
N GLU A 267 29.11 -11.26 11.49
CA GLU A 267 30.33 -10.49 11.31
C GLU A 267 30.47 -10.06 9.85
N LEU A 268 30.90 -8.82 9.64
CA LEU A 268 31.36 -8.35 8.33
C LEU A 268 32.88 -8.47 8.30
N VAL A 269 33.42 -9.14 7.28
CA VAL A 269 34.86 -9.37 7.13
C VAL A 269 35.33 -8.72 5.84
N PHE A 270 36.25 -7.77 5.97
CA PHE A 270 36.86 -7.08 4.84
C PHE A 270 38.32 -7.49 4.71
N LYS A 271 38.70 -8.03 3.54
CA LYS A 271 40.09 -8.32 3.22
C LYS A 271 40.78 -7.03 2.78
N VAL A 272 41.90 -6.70 3.40
CA VAL A 272 42.76 -5.58 2.98
C VAL A 272 43.55 -6.01 1.75
N VAL A 273 43.45 -5.25 0.66
CA VAL A 273 44.10 -5.55 -0.61
C VAL A 273 44.73 -4.28 -1.21
N PRO A 274 45.71 -4.40 -2.12
CA PRO A 274 46.19 -3.26 -2.88
C PRO A 274 45.06 -2.61 -3.70
N GLU A 275 45.12 -1.29 -3.91
CA GLU A 275 44.13 -0.52 -4.67
C GLU A 275 43.85 -1.10 -6.07
N SER A 276 44.87 -1.66 -6.73
CA SER A 276 44.71 -2.31 -8.03
C SER A 276 43.89 -3.61 -7.98
N GLU A 277 43.95 -4.36 -6.88
CA GLU A 277 43.13 -5.55 -6.67
C GLU A 277 41.69 -5.13 -6.34
N GLU A 278 41.50 -4.14 -5.45
CA GLU A 278 40.19 -3.58 -5.12
C GLU A 278 39.45 -3.05 -6.36
N ALA A 279 40.13 -2.25 -7.18
CA ALA A 279 39.55 -1.69 -8.41
C ALA A 279 39.15 -2.77 -9.45
N ALA A 280 39.69 -3.98 -9.35
CA ALA A 280 39.33 -5.11 -10.20
C ALA A 280 38.17 -5.95 -9.64
N VAL A 281 37.81 -5.78 -8.36
CA VAL A 281 36.69 -6.50 -7.73
C VAL A 281 35.38 -5.95 -8.29
N LYS A 282 34.54 -6.87 -8.80
CA LYS A 282 33.18 -6.52 -9.18
C LYS A 282 32.29 -6.44 -7.94
N PRO A 283 31.47 -5.39 -7.80
CA PRO A 283 30.47 -5.33 -6.74
C PRO A 283 29.53 -6.53 -6.77
N ASP A 284 29.03 -6.92 -5.59
CA ASP A 284 27.96 -7.92 -5.47
C ASP A 284 26.69 -7.37 -6.14
N ALA A 285 26.26 -8.03 -7.21
CA ALA A 285 25.15 -7.58 -8.02
C ALA A 285 23.81 -7.60 -7.26
N GLU A 286 23.55 -8.62 -6.43
CA GLU A 286 22.29 -8.73 -5.68
C GLU A 286 22.20 -7.66 -4.58
N LEU A 287 23.33 -7.41 -3.91
CA LEU A 287 23.43 -6.33 -2.93
C LEU A 287 23.19 -4.98 -3.59
N MET A 288 23.89 -4.72 -4.70
CA MET A 288 23.82 -3.44 -5.40
C MET A 288 22.45 -3.19 -6.00
N GLU A 289 21.78 -4.22 -6.52
CA GLU A 289 20.43 -4.10 -7.10
C GLU A 289 19.44 -3.49 -6.11
N ARG A 290 19.50 -3.94 -4.85
CA ARG A 290 18.63 -3.41 -3.81
C ARG A 290 19.14 -2.13 -3.16
N PHE A 291 20.45 -2.02 -2.96
CA PHE A 291 21.05 -0.81 -2.40
C PHE A 291 20.79 0.41 -3.27
N ALA A 292 20.94 0.26 -4.59
CA ALA A 292 20.70 1.31 -5.56
C ALA A 292 19.27 1.87 -5.46
N VAL A 293 18.26 1.02 -5.37
CA VAL A 293 16.85 1.44 -5.21
C VAL A 293 16.65 2.26 -3.94
N VAL A 294 17.24 1.82 -2.81
CA VAL A 294 17.11 2.52 -1.53
C VAL A 294 17.86 3.86 -1.54
N ASP A 295 19.06 3.91 -2.09
CA ASP A 295 19.84 5.16 -2.18
C ASP A 295 19.17 6.15 -3.13
N LEU A 296 18.64 5.71 -4.28
CA LEU A 296 17.85 6.55 -5.18
C LEU A 296 16.59 7.09 -4.49
N ALA A 297 15.92 6.30 -3.67
CA ALA A 297 14.76 6.75 -2.90
C ALA A 297 15.12 7.79 -1.82
N ASP A 298 16.30 7.67 -1.20
CA ASP A 298 16.83 8.70 -0.29
C ASP A 298 17.15 10.00 -1.06
N GLN A 299 17.80 9.91 -2.23
CA GLN A 299 18.08 11.08 -3.08
C GLN A 299 16.80 11.73 -3.62
N ALA A 300 15.81 10.93 -4.00
CA ALA A 300 14.51 11.40 -4.48
C ALA A 300 13.74 12.16 -3.40
N ASN A 301 13.79 11.73 -2.15
CA ASN A 301 13.22 12.49 -1.04
C ASN A 301 13.92 13.84 -0.81
N GLU A 302 15.25 13.89 -0.96
CA GLU A 302 16.00 15.14 -0.86
C GLU A 302 15.72 16.07 -2.04
N ALA A 303 15.59 15.51 -3.25
CA ALA A 303 15.18 16.25 -4.44
C ALA A 303 13.78 16.86 -4.26
N LEU A 304 12.80 16.10 -3.77
CA LEU A 304 11.45 16.61 -3.48
C LEU A 304 11.46 17.78 -2.46
N LYS A 305 12.33 17.74 -1.45
CA LYS A 305 12.51 18.88 -0.52
C LYS A 305 13.05 20.11 -1.22
N ARG A 306 14.06 19.96 -2.09
CA ARG A 306 14.63 21.06 -2.88
C ARG A 306 13.63 21.64 -3.87
N GLU A 307 12.88 20.79 -4.56
CA GLU A 307 11.77 21.19 -5.45
C GLU A 307 10.74 22.03 -4.71
N ARG A 308 10.31 21.59 -3.52
CA ARG A 308 9.37 22.32 -2.67
C ARG A 308 9.92 23.65 -2.18
N ALA A 309 11.24 23.75 -1.97
CA ALA A 309 11.93 25.00 -1.65
C ALA A 309 12.15 25.92 -2.87
N GLY A 310 11.77 25.48 -4.08
CA GLY A 310 11.90 26.22 -5.34
C GLY A 310 13.17 25.93 -6.13
N ASP A 311 14.10 25.12 -5.60
CA ASP A 311 15.33 24.70 -6.30
C ASP A 311 15.07 23.50 -7.23
N ARG A 312 14.30 23.75 -8.29
CA ARG A 312 13.92 22.72 -9.28
C ARG A 312 15.11 22.21 -10.08
N ILE A 313 16.04 23.11 -10.42
CA ILE A 313 17.24 22.77 -11.20
C ILE A 313 18.18 21.91 -10.36
N GLY A 314 18.47 22.31 -9.12
CA GLY A 314 19.31 21.53 -8.22
C GLY A 314 18.66 20.20 -7.81
N SER A 315 17.34 20.18 -7.69
CA SER A 315 16.56 18.94 -7.49
C SER A 315 16.74 17.95 -8.64
N ALA A 316 16.52 18.39 -9.89
CA ALA A 316 16.69 17.52 -11.06
C ALA A 316 18.15 17.09 -11.26
N ALA A 317 19.12 18.00 -11.03
CA ALA A 317 20.53 17.68 -11.12
C ALA A 317 20.96 16.61 -10.09
N LEU A 318 20.45 16.70 -8.85
CA LEU A 318 20.69 15.72 -7.80
C LEU A 318 20.21 14.33 -8.23
N MET A 319 19.00 14.24 -8.80
CA MET A 319 18.45 12.96 -9.26
C MET A 319 19.19 12.40 -10.47
N GLN A 320 19.55 13.25 -11.42
CA GLN A 320 20.32 12.84 -12.59
C GLN A 320 21.69 12.27 -12.19
N GLU A 321 22.38 12.94 -11.26
CA GLU A 321 23.65 12.46 -10.73
C GLU A 321 23.48 11.12 -10.00
N ALA A 322 22.46 10.99 -9.15
CA ALA A 322 22.16 9.77 -8.42
C ALA A 322 21.87 8.59 -9.37
N LEU A 323 21.04 8.80 -10.39
CA LEU A 323 20.70 7.78 -11.37
C LEU A 323 21.93 7.32 -12.16
N SER A 324 22.79 8.26 -12.59
CA SER A 324 24.00 7.92 -13.35
C SER A 324 24.97 7.01 -12.58
N LYS A 325 25.01 7.12 -11.24
CA LYS A 325 25.85 6.27 -10.38
C LYS A 325 25.32 4.85 -10.24
N HIS A 326 24.02 4.64 -10.48
CA HIS A 326 23.32 3.39 -10.17
C HIS A 326 22.72 2.71 -11.40
N GLN A 327 22.87 3.28 -12.60
CA GLN A 327 22.23 2.81 -13.83
C GLN A 327 22.50 1.31 -14.13
N ASP A 328 23.68 0.82 -13.78
CA ASP A 328 24.10 -0.57 -14.04
C ASP A 328 23.52 -1.56 -13.01
N PHE A 329 22.88 -1.06 -11.96
CA PHE A 329 22.38 -1.82 -10.81
C PHE A 329 20.88 -1.63 -10.58
N VAL A 330 20.14 -1.13 -11.55
CA VAL A 330 18.68 -1.00 -11.44
C VAL A 330 18.02 -1.59 -12.68
N SER A 331 16.78 -2.05 -12.53
CA SER A 331 16.00 -2.50 -13.68
C SER A 331 15.67 -1.33 -14.62
N ASP A 332 15.40 -1.63 -15.89
CA ASP A 332 14.98 -0.62 -16.88
C ASP A 332 13.76 0.18 -16.39
N HIS A 333 12.78 -0.49 -15.77
CA HIS A 333 11.61 0.18 -15.18
C HIS A 333 11.97 1.16 -14.05
N THR A 334 12.97 0.82 -13.23
CA THR A 334 13.44 1.68 -12.14
C THR A 334 14.22 2.86 -12.69
N ALA A 335 15.10 2.62 -13.66
CA ALA A 335 15.85 3.68 -14.33
C ALA A 335 14.91 4.68 -15.01
N GLU A 336 13.92 4.18 -15.77
CA GLU A 336 12.91 5.00 -16.44
C GLU A 336 12.07 5.79 -15.42
N LYS A 337 11.66 5.18 -14.30
CA LYS A 337 10.97 5.89 -13.21
C LYS A 337 11.75 7.13 -12.75
N TYR A 338 13.03 6.97 -12.42
CA TYR A 338 13.83 8.10 -11.92
C TYR A 338 14.24 9.07 -13.02
N HIS A 339 14.30 8.62 -14.27
CA HIS A 339 14.44 9.49 -15.44
C HIS A 339 13.23 10.41 -15.59
N LEU A 340 12.02 9.84 -15.62
CA LEU A 340 10.75 10.59 -15.66
C LEU A 340 10.66 11.57 -14.48
N MET A 341 10.96 11.09 -13.26
CA MET A 341 10.97 11.96 -12.08
C MET A 341 11.95 13.14 -12.25
N THR A 342 13.12 12.92 -12.85
CA THR A 342 14.12 13.98 -13.11
C THR A 342 13.57 15.04 -14.08
N GLU A 343 12.81 14.64 -15.09
CA GLU A 343 12.16 15.57 -16.02
C GLU A 343 11.04 16.34 -15.32
N GLU A 344 10.15 15.65 -14.62
CA GLU A 344 9.02 16.22 -13.88
C GLU A 344 9.46 17.23 -12.81
N LEU A 345 10.55 16.95 -12.07
CA LEU A 345 11.11 17.85 -11.05
C LEU A 345 11.48 19.25 -11.60
N ARG A 346 11.78 19.37 -12.89
CA ARG A 346 12.10 20.66 -13.53
C ARG A 346 10.85 21.55 -13.66
N PHE A 347 9.69 20.94 -13.84
CA PHE A 347 8.40 21.61 -13.96
C PHE A 347 7.71 21.80 -12.59
N GLY A 348 8.05 20.94 -11.64
CA GLY A 348 7.51 20.92 -10.29
C GLY A 348 6.21 20.12 -10.19
N TYR A 349 5.83 19.78 -8.96
CA TYR A 349 4.65 18.96 -8.69
C TYR A 349 3.54 19.77 -8.02
N ASP A 350 2.29 19.37 -8.27
CA ASP A 350 1.20 19.78 -7.39
C ASP A 350 1.33 19.12 -6.01
N ALA A 351 0.45 19.51 -5.08
CA ALA A 351 0.51 19.02 -3.71
C ALA A 351 0.30 17.51 -3.63
N LEU A 352 -0.66 16.95 -4.37
CA LEU A 352 -1.03 15.54 -4.30
C LEU A 352 0.04 14.66 -4.93
N GLU A 353 0.56 15.06 -6.09
CA GLU A 353 1.61 14.32 -6.77
C GLU A 353 2.90 14.26 -5.93
N ARG A 354 3.25 15.37 -5.26
CA ARG A 354 4.37 15.38 -4.31
C ARG A 354 4.18 14.36 -3.18
N LYS A 355 2.96 14.21 -2.63
CA LYS A 355 2.65 13.19 -1.60
C LYS A 355 2.78 11.78 -2.15
N ARG A 356 2.27 11.53 -3.35
CA ARG A 356 2.38 10.22 -4.02
C ARG A 356 3.84 9.82 -4.19
N ARG A 357 4.67 10.70 -4.76
CA ARG A 357 6.11 10.45 -4.96
C ARG A 357 6.82 10.24 -3.63
N HIS A 358 6.59 11.10 -2.65
CA HIS A 358 7.17 10.95 -1.33
C HIS A 358 6.82 9.59 -0.68
N TYR A 359 5.55 9.19 -0.73
CA TYR A 359 5.11 7.92 -0.17
C TYR A 359 5.66 6.70 -0.93
N GLN A 360 5.78 6.78 -2.26
CA GLN A 360 6.45 5.75 -3.06
C GLN A 360 7.90 5.56 -2.62
N GLU A 361 8.63 6.66 -2.40
CA GLU A 361 10.02 6.58 -1.90
C GLU A 361 10.10 6.07 -0.47
N TYR A 362 9.14 6.41 0.38
CA TYR A 362 9.01 5.80 1.70
C TYR A 362 8.86 4.27 1.61
N GLN A 363 8.00 3.77 0.72
CA GLN A 363 7.81 2.33 0.51
C GLN A 363 9.08 1.65 -0.02
N ASN A 364 9.80 2.27 -0.97
CA ASN A 364 11.08 1.77 -1.49
C ASN A 364 12.12 1.58 -0.39
N LYS A 365 12.23 2.57 0.50
CA LYS A 365 13.17 2.55 1.62
C LYS A 365 12.84 1.45 2.63
N ARG A 366 11.55 1.21 2.90
CA ARG A 366 11.11 0.26 3.93
C ARG A 366 11.05 -1.19 3.45
N GLY A 367 10.89 -1.42 2.15
CA GLY A 367 10.82 -2.77 1.57
C GLY A 367 9.57 -3.56 1.99
N GLY A 368 8.54 -2.88 2.50
CA GLY A 368 7.26 -3.49 2.91
C GLY A 368 6.39 -3.89 1.71
N GLN A 369 5.31 -4.62 1.98
CA GLN A 369 4.31 -4.96 0.97
C GLN A 369 3.64 -3.68 0.46
N ALA A 370 3.98 -3.25 -0.75
CA ALA A 370 3.30 -2.14 -1.40
C ALA A 370 1.89 -2.58 -1.81
N ILE A 371 0.91 -2.27 -0.97
CA ILE A 371 -0.49 -2.29 -1.35
C ILE A 371 -0.88 -0.85 -1.71
N ARG A 372 -1.46 -0.68 -2.90
CA ARG A 372 -1.99 0.60 -3.37
C ARG A 372 -3.51 0.53 -3.40
N ASP A 373 -4.14 1.50 -2.77
CA ASP A 373 -5.58 1.58 -2.56
C ASP A 373 -6.15 2.72 -3.43
N TYR A 374 -7.07 2.42 -4.33
CA TYR A 374 -7.69 3.38 -5.24
C TYR A 374 -9.22 3.30 -5.22
N GLN A 375 -9.87 4.40 -5.55
CA GLN A 375 -11.31 4.39 -5.77
C GLN A 375 -11.66 3.58 -7.02
N ILE A 376 -12.74 2.80 -6.95
CA ILE A 376 -13.36 2.14 -8.10
C ILE A 376 -14.87 2.30 -8.07
N ASN A 377 -15.46 2.56 -9.23
CA ASN A 377 -16.89 2.60 -9.46
C ASN A 377 -17.25 1.71 -10.64
N PHE A 378 -18.51 1.26 -10.70
CA PHE A 378 -19.04 0.56 -11.87
C PHE A 378 -19.92 1.50 -12.68
N VAL A 379 -19.34 2.11 -13.71
CA VAL A 379 -20.05 3.09 -14.55
C VAL A 379 -20.52 2.38 -15.81
N ALA A 380 -21.80 2.52 -16.14
CA ALA A 380 -22.45 1.75 -17.22
C ALA A 380 -22.30 0.22 -17.09
N GLY A 381 -22.03 -0.29 -15.88
CA GLY A 381 -21.89 -1.72 -15.57
C GLY A 381 -20.47 -2.27 -15.68
N VAL A 382 -19.45 -1.44 -15.93
CA VAL A 382 -18.05 -1.87 -16.07
C VAL A 382 -17.13 -1.16 -15.06
N PRO A 383 -16.01 -1.79 -14.64
CA PRO A 383 -15.12 -1.25 -13.61
C PRO A 383 -14.27 -0.07 -14.12
N LEU A 384 -14.43 1.09 -13.48
CA LEU A 384 -13.65 2.30 -13.72
C LEU A 384 -13.00 2.75 -12.40
N ALA A 385 -11.67 2.72 -12.36
CA ALA A 385 -10.88 3.13 -11.20
C ALA A 385 -10.27 4.52 -11.39
N ARG A 386 -9.98 5.22 -10.28
CA ARG A 386 -9.21 6.47 -10.29
C ARG A 386 -7.81 6.18 -9.77
N ILE A 387 -6.87 6.00 -10.69
CA ILE A 387 -5.50 5.53 -10.40
C ILE A 387 -4.52 6.61 -10.83
N GLU A 388 -3.72 7.10 -9.87
CA GLU A 388 -2.70 8.15 -10.09
C GLU A 388 -3.25 9.42 -10.78
N GLY A 389 -4.53 9.74 -10.54
CA GLY A 389 -5.22 10.90 -11.12
C GLY A 389 -5.97 10.63 -12.43
N TYR A 390 -5.82 9.44 -13.02
CA TYR A 390 -6.44 9.05 -14.29
C TYR A 390 -7.70 8.20 -14.10
N SER A 391 -8.64 8.31 -15.02
CA SER A 391 -9.76 7.37 -15.19
C SER A 391 -9.29 6.12 -15.91
N VAL A 392 -9.14 5.03 -15.16
CA VAL A 392 -8.60 3.76 -15.65
C VAL A 392 -9.69 2.71 -15.76
N PHE A 393 -9.99 2.30 -16.98
CA PHE A 393 -10.88 1.17 -17.28
C PHE A 393 -10.12 -0.15 -17.11
N ILE A 394 -10.66 -1.10 -16.34
CA ILE A 394 -10.00 -2.39 -16.09
C ILE A 394 -10.58 -3.43 -17.03
N ASP A 395 -9.77 -3.94 -17.97
CA ASP A 395 -10.18 -4.94 -18.95
C ASP A 395 -9.31 -6.19 -18.95
N THR A 396 -9.88 -7.32 -18.51
CA THR A 396 -9.21 -8.62 -18.51
C THR A 396 -9.27 -9.34 -19.86
N ALA A 397 -10.00 -8.80 -20.85
CA ALA A 397 -10.05 -9.37 -22.20
C ALA A 397 -8.98 -8.80 -23.14
N ALA A 398 -8.47 -7.61 -22.86
CA ALA A 398 -7.42 -7.00 -23.65
C ALA A 398 -6.04 -7.61 -23.28
N PRO A 399 -5.19 -7.92 -24.28
CA PRO A 399 -3.84 -8.39 -24.03
C PRO A 399 -2.90 -7.27 -23.58
N SER A 400 -3.12 -6.05 -24.08
CA SER A 400 -2.20 -4.92 -23.91
C SER A 400 -2.92 -3.67 -23.42
N SER A 401 -2.27 -2.92 -22.54
CA SER A 401 -2.81 -1.67 -22.00
C SER A 401 -2.68 -0.54 -23.04
N ILE A 402 -3.62 0.41 -23.02
CA ILE A 402 -3.58 1.62 -23.87
C ILE A 402 -3.82 2.87 -23.04
N ALA A 403 -3.20 4.00 -23.38
CA ALA A 403 -3.38 5.26 -22.67
C ALA A 403 -3.25 6.46 -23.62
N GLU A 404 -3.74 7.63 -23.19
CA GLU A 404 -3.53 8.90 -23.90
C GLU A 404 -2.11 9.48 -23.71
N PHE A 405 -1.30 8.83 -22.89
CA PHE A 405 0.06 9.21 -22.52
C PHE A 405 1.03 8.04 -22.70
N PRO A 406 2.29 8.29 -23.10
CA PRO A 406 3.24 7.23 -23.43
C PRO A 406 3.88 6.56 -22.21
N ASP A 407 3.91 7.24 -21.07
CA ASP A 407 4.58 6.78 -19.86
C ASP A 407 3.62 6.84 -18.67
N TRP A 408 3.56 5.77 -17.89
CA TRP A 408 2.71 5.66 -16.72
C TRP A 408 3.47 5.15 -15.51
N LEU A 409 3.49 5.92 -14.43
CA LEU A 409 4.02 5.44 -13.16
C LEU A 409 2.92 4.75 -12.36
N PHE A 410 3.05 3.44 -12.17
CA PHE A 410 2.08 2.66 -11.41
C PHE A 410 2.78 1.59 -10.58
N MET A 411 2.28 1.28 -9.37
CA MET A 411 2.92 0.31 -8.47
C MET A 411 4.43 0.57 -8.27
N ASN A 412 4.83 1.85 -8.32
CA ASN A 412 6.22 2.31 -8.18
C ASN A 412 7.17 1.84 -9.31
N GLU A 413 6.63 1.56 -10.49
CA GLU A 413 7.36 1.22 -11.72
C GLU A 413 6.85 2.07 -12.89
N ALA A 414 7.75 2.45 -13.80
CA ALA A 414 7.38 3.15 -15.02
C ALA A 414 7.02 2.14 -16.13
N PHE A 415 5.85 2.30 -16.74
CA PHE A 415 5.38 1.51 -17.86
C PHE A 415 5.31 2.36 -19.11
N LYS A 416 5.82 1.83 -20.23
CA LYS A 416 5.59 2.41 -21.55
C LYS A 416 4.28 1.87 -22.09
N ILE A 417 3.33 2.76 -22.28
CA ILE A 417 1.97 2.43 -22.73
C ILE A 417 1.79 2.91 -24.17
N GLN A 418 1.22 2.04 -24.99
CA GLN A 418 0.90 2.36 -26.38
C GLN A 418 -0.39 3.20 -26.47
N GLY A 419 -0.50 4.02 -27.53
CA GLY A 419 -1.68 4.88 -27.73
C GLY A 419 -2.92 4.15 -28.26
N GLU A 420 -2.73 2.97 -28.87
CA GLU A 420 -3.80 2.15 -29.42
C GLU A 420 -3.49 0.66 -29.35
N ASP A 421 -4.53 -0.17 -29.39
CA ASP A 421 -4.45 -1.62 -29.55
C ASP A 421 -5.46 -2.06 -30.61
N HIS A 422 -4.99 -2.68 -31.69
CA HIS A 422 -5.83 -3.12 -32.82
C HIS A 422 -6.80 -2.04 -33.36
N GLY A 423 -6.35 -0.77 -33.38
CA GLY A 423 -7.14 0.38 -33.83
C GLY A 423 -8.15 0.92 -32.81
N MET A 424 -8.11 0.42 -31.57
CA MET A 424 -8.83 0.97 -30.43
C MET A 424 -7.95 1.95 -29.65
N THR A 425 -8.43 3.19 -29.51
CA THR A 425 -7.85 4.25 -28.68
C THR A 425 -8.71 4.53 -27.46
N CYS A 426 -8.16 5.22 -26.45
CA CYS A 426 -8.93 5.66 -25.28
C CYS A 426 -10.11 6.59 -25.64
N SER A 427 -9.97 7.40 -26.70
CA SER A 427 -11.04 8.26 -27.22
C SER A 427 -12.21 7.45 -27.81
N GLN A 428 -11.91 6.43 -28.63
CA GLN A 428 -12.93 5.52 -29.15
C GLN A 428 -13.60 4.72 -28.03
N LEU A 429 -12.80 4.19 -27.09
CA LEU A 429 -13.30 3.47 -25.92
C LEU A 429 -14.23 4.35 -25.08
N SER A 430 -13.86 5.62 -24.86
CA SER A 430 -14.68 6.60 -24.16
C SER A 430 -16.02 6.84 -24.85
N GLN A 431 -16.00 6.94 -26.18
CA GLN A 431 -17.21 7.09 -26.99
C GLN A 431 -18.11 5.85 -26.91
N GLU A 432 -17.52 4.65 -26.95
CA GLU A 432 -18.27 3.39 -26.88
C GLU A 432 -18.91 3.15 -25.52
N LEU A 433 -18.18 3.44 -24.43
CA LEU A 433 -18.65 3.24 -23.07
C LEU A 433 -19.50 4.41 -22.56
N GLY A 434 -19.43 5.58 -23.21
CA GLY A 434 -20.13 6.79 -22.79
C GLY A 434 -19.57 7.39 -21.50
N ILE A 435 -18.29 7.14 -21.21
CA ILE A 435 -17.56 7.58 -20.02
C ILE A 435 -16.17 8.06 -20.43
N SER A 436 -15.57 8.99 -19.68
CA SER A 436 -14.18 9.40 -19.93
C SER A 436 -13.23 8.31 -19.45
N VAL A 437 -12.42 7.78 -20.36
CA VAL A 437 -11.35 6.82 -20.09
C VAL A 437 -10.04 7.42 -20.57
N ASP A 438 -9.11 7.63 -19.65
CA ASP A 438 -7.77 8.15 -19.96
C ASP A 438 -6.80 6.98 -20.25
N MET A 439 -7.12 5.80 -19.72
CA MET A 439 -6.33 4.58 -19.87
C MET A 439 -7.20 3.32 -19.74
N MET A 440 -6.88 2.28 -20.52
CA MET A 440 -7.32 0.91 -20.27
C MET A 440 -6.15 0.09 -19.69
N LEU A 441 -6.36 -0.46 -18.49
CA LEU A 441 -5.43 -1.37 -17.82
C LEU A 441 -5.79 -2.81 -18.16
N ALA A 442 -4.84 -3.51 -18.78
CA ALA A 442 -5.06 -4.82 -19.39
C ALA A 442 -4.11 -5.91 -18.87
N MET A 443 -4.12 -7.10 -19.49
CA MET A 443 -3.44 -8.28 -18.98
C MET A 443 -1.91 -8.21 -18.99
N ASP A 444 -1.29 -7.41 -19.85
CA ASP A 444 0.15 -7.13 -19.83
C ASP A 444 0.67 -6.62 -18.47
N ILE A 445 -0.15 -5.86 -17.75
CA ILE A 445 0.16 -5.37 -16.40
C ILE A 445 -0.59 -6.18 -15.33
N LEU A 446 -1.88 -6.44 -15.52
CA LEU A 446 -2.72 -7.14 -14.54
C LEU A 446 -2.23 -8.54 -14.22
N HIS A 447 -1.66 -9.26 -15.20
CA HIS A 447 -1.15 -10.62 -15.00
C HIS A 447 -0.14 -10.73 -13.85
N HIS A 448 0.57 -9.64 -13.57
CA HIS A 448 1.62 -9.57 -12.55
C HIS A 448 1.15 -8.99 -11.22
N LEU A 449 -0.17 -8.89 -11.00
CA LEU A 449 -0.75 -8.21 -9.83
C LEU A 449 -1.85 -9.04 -9.15
N HIS A 450 -1.88 -8.94 -7.83
CA HIS A 450 -3.04 -9.27 -7.02
C HIS A 450 -3.97 -8.05 -6.98
N MET A 451 -5.15 -8.17 -7.56
CA MET A 451 -6.15 -7.11 -7.60
C MET A 451 -7.36 -7.48 -6.75
N ARG A 452 -7.63 -6.75 -5.66
CA ARG A 452 -8.87 -6.91 -4.88
C ARG A 452 -9.85 -5.80 -5.19
N ILE A 453 -11.02 -6.15 -5.68
CA ILE A 453 -12.14 -5.23 -5.89
C ILE A 453 -13.15 -5.42 -4.76
N ASN A 454 -13.45 -4.37 -4.02
CA ASN A 454 -14.52 -4.32 -3.04
C ASN A 454 -15.59 -3.31 -3.49
N PRO A 455 -16.68 -3.78 -4.13
CA PRO A 455 -17.71 -2.90 -4.68
C PRO A 455 -18.49 -2.16 -3.60
N VAL A 456 -18.66 -2.77 -2.41
CA VAL A 456 -19.42 -2.18 -1.29
C VAL A 456 -18.72 -0.93 -0.77
N GLN A 457 -17.40 -0.92 -0.80
CA GLN A 457 -16.58 0.20 -0.32
C GLN A 457 -16.08 1.11 -1.44
N GLY A 458 -16.35 0.76 -2.70
CA GLY A 458 -15.85 1.47 -3.87
C GLY A 458 -14.32 1.50 -3.92
N LEU A 459 -13.66 0.42 -3.49
CA LEU A 459 -12.20 0.34 -3.38
C LEU A 459 -11.64 -0.78 -4.27
N VAL A 460 -10.54 -0.49 -4.97
CA VAL A 460 -9.67 -1.48 -5.60
C VAL A 460 -8.28 -1.41 -5.00
N GLN A 461 -7.71 -2.57 -4.66
CA GLN A 461 -6.37 -2.70 -4.12
C GLN A 461 -5.48 -3.45 -5.10
N PHE A 462 -4.26 -2.98 -5.30
CA PHE A 462 -3.24 -3.66 -6.09
C PHE A 462 -2.03 -4.00 -5.22
N SER A 463 -1.49 -5.20 -5.40
CA SER A 463 -0.23 -5.61 -4.76
C SER A 463 0.58 -6.54 -5.66
N ARG A 464 1.90 -6.49 -5.49
CA ARG A 464 2.84 -7.46 -6.07
C ARG A 464 2.96 -8.74 -5.24
N GLN A 465 2.41 -8.75 -4.03
CA GLN A 465 2.43 -9.89 -3.12
C GLN A 465 1.00 -10.28 -2.78
N ALA A 466 0.81 -11.55 -2.40
CA ALA A 466 -0.49 -12.08 -2.04
C ALA A 466 -1.16 -11.23 -0.96
N LEU A 467 -2.43 -10.90 -1.20
CA LEU A 467 -3.27 -10.22 -0.22
C LEU A 467 -3.82 -11.24 0.77
N ARG A 468 -3.71 -10.96 2.08
CA ARG A 468 -4.29 -11.82 3.14
C ARG A 468 -5.77 -12.08 2.87
N SER A 469 -6.19 -13.34 2.85
CA SER A 469 -7.55 -13.71 2.47
C SER A 469 -8.04 -14.96 3.20
N SER A 470 -9.33 -14.96 3.53
CA SER A 470 -10.08 -16.08 4.11
C SER A 470 -11.21 -16.56 3.20
N GLY A 471 -11.29 -16.04 1.98
CA GLY A 471 -12.35 -16.33 1.01
C GLY A 471 -12.21 -17.69 0.33
N MET A 472 -13.26 -18.08 -0.39
CA MET A 472 -13.26 -19.30 -1.19
C MET A 472 -12.41 -19.10 -2.45
N ARG A 473 -11.49 -20.03 -2.70
CA ARG A 473 -10.55 -19.99 -3.82
C ARG A 473 -11.09 -20.78 -5.01
N LEU A 474 -10.94 -20.21 -6.19
CA LEU A 474 -11.30 -20.80 -7.48
C LEU A 474 -10.07 -20.72 -8.39
N PRO A 475 -9.71 -21.80 -9.10
CA PRO A 475 -8.57 -21.78 -10.02
C PRO A 475 -8.88 -20.89 -11.23
N VAL A 476 -7.86 -20.14 -11.64
CA VAL A 476 -7.85 -19.25 -12.81
C VAL A 476 -6.69 -19.65 -13.70
N LEU A 477 -7.00 -19.98 -14.95
CA LEU A 477 -6.01 -20.30 -15.96
C LEU A 477 -5.67 -19.02 -16.73
N THR A 478 -4.44 -18.55 -16.56
CA THR A 478 -3.93 -17.27 -17.07
C THR A 478 -2.99 -17.41 -18.28
N GLY A 479 -2.83 -18.63 -18.80
CA GLY A 479 -1.97 -18.91 -19.97
C GLY A 479 -2.52 -18.41 -21.31
N GLU A 480 -3.78 -17.98 -21.34
CA GLU A 480 -4.43 -17.35 -22.49
C GLU A 480 -5.18 -16.09 -22.00
N THR A 481 -5.30 -15.11 -22.87
CA THR A 481 -6.11 -13.89 -22.64
C THR A 481 -7.38 -13.95 -23.49
N PRO A 482 -8.59 -13.78 -22.92
CA PRO A 482 -8.87 -13.56 -21.49
C PRO A 482 -8.59 -14.80 -20.62
N PRO A 483 -8.19 -14.62 -19.34
CA PRO A 483 -8.09 -15.72 -18.38
C PRO A 483 -9.42 -16.45 -18.22
N HIS A 484 -9.41 -17.73 -17.84
CA HIS A 484 -10.66 -18.46 -17.59
C HIS A 484 -10.71 -19.11 -16.21
N VAL A 485 -11.93 -19.09 -15.64
CA VAL A 485 -12.26 -19.63 -14.33
C VAL A 485 -13.10 -20.87 -14.49
N MET A 486 -12.77 -21.93 -13.75
CA MET A 486 -13.61 -23.12 -13.68
C MET A 486 -14.67 -22.94 -12.59
N LEU A 487 -15.94 -22.92 -12.99
CA LEU A 487 -17.08 -22.83 -12.09
C LEU A 487 -17.91 -24.12 -12.12
N LYS A 488 -18.65 -24.34 -11.03
CA LYS A 488 -19.62 -25.42 -10.95
C LYS A 488 -21.02 -24.86 -10.81
N ILE A 489 -21.85 -25.07 -11.84
CA ILE A 489 -23.24 -24.64 -11.87
C ILE A 489 -24.11 -25.89 -11.75
N GLY A 490 -24.78 -26.04 -10.60
CA GLY A 490 -25.49 -27.27 -10.26
C GLY A 490 -24.52 -28.47 -10.13
N LYS A 491 -24.64 -29.44 -11.04
CA LYS A 491 -23.76 -30.62 -11.09
C LYS A 491 -22.77 -30.59 -12.27
N GLN A 492 -22.73 -29.51 -13.03
CA GLN A 492 -21.93 -29.41 -14.24
C GLN A 492 -20.81 -28.39 -14.05
N ASP A 493 -19.62 -28.75 -14.52
CA ASP A 493 -18.49 -27.83 -14.61
C ASP A 493 -18.59 -27.00 -15.89
N ILE A 494 -18.16 -25.76 -15.82
CA ILE A 494 -18.13 -24.82 -16.93
C ILE A 494 -16.86 -23.97 -16.87
N SER A 495 -16.19 -23.85 -18.01
CA SER A 495 -15.10 -22.89 -18.21
C SER A 495 -15.69 -21.54 -18.59
N MET A 496 -15.33 -20.49 -17.85
CA MET A 496 -15.85 -19.14 -18.03
C MET A 496 -14.69 -18.17 -18.25
N ARG A 497 -14.62 -17.52 -19.40
CA ARG A 497 -13.62 -16.46 -19.66
C ARG A 497 -13.95 -15.23 -18.81
N LEU A 498 -12.98 -14.72 -18.07
CA LEU A 498 -13.11 -13.52 -17.26
C LEU A 498 -12.96 -12.30 -18.16
N VAL A 499 -14.05 -11.54 -18.35
CA VAL A 499 -14.09 -10.39 -19.26
C VAL A 499 -14.75 -9.22 -18.55
N THR A 500 -13.93 -8.42 -17.86
CA THR A 500 -14.43 -7.29 -17.05
C THR A 500 -15.01 -6.15 -17.89
N GLY A 501 -14.74 -6.11 -19.20
CA GLY A 501 -15.37 -5.16 -20.11
C GLY A 501 -16.83 -5.46 -20.49
N LEU A 502 -17.37 -6.63 -20.12
CA LEU A 502 -18.79 -6.96 -20.30
C LEU A 502 -19.57 -6.72 -19.01
N LYS A 503 -20.80 -6.21 -19.15
CA LYS A 503 -21.65 -5.86 -18.00
C LYS A 503 -22.21 -7.12 -17.34
N PHE A 504 -22.61 -8.10 -18.14
CA PHE A 504 -23.29 -9.31 -17.66
C PHE A 504 -22.47 -10.58 -17.89
N ASN A 505 -22.91 -11.68 -17.27
CA ASN A 505 -22.34 -13.00 -17.48
C ASN A 505 -23.05 -13.70 -18.66
N TYR A 506 -22.40 -14.66 -19.29
CA TYR A 506 -22.95 -15.42 -20.40
C TYR A 506 -22.66 -16.91 -20.25
N VAL A 507 -23.66 -17.75 -20.45
CA VAL A 507 -23.53 -19.21 -20.36
C VAL A 507 -24.06 -19.89 -21.63
N PRO A 508 -23.64 -21.13 -21.93
CA PRO A 508 -24.28 -21.94 -22.94
C PRO A 508 -25.78 -22.12 -22.68
N GLU A 509 -26.57 -22.20 -23.74
CA GLU A 509 -28.05 -22.24 -23.68
C GLU A 509 -28.58 -23.32 -22.74
N ARG A 510 -27.91 -24.48 -22.65
CA ARG A 510 -28.31 -25.58 -21.75
C ARG A 510 -28.45 -25.20 -20.28
N PHE A 511 -27.76 -24.14 -19.82
CA PHE A 511 -27.79 -23.70 -18.42
C PHE A 511 -29.01 -22.84 -18.09
N VAL A 512 -29.71 -22.31 -19.11
CA VAL A 512 -30.90 -21.47 -18.91
C VAL A 512 -32.21 -22.19 -19.26
N VAL A 513 -32.13 -23.43 -19.76
CA VAL A 513 -33.31 -24.24 -20.08
C VAL A 513 -34.17 -24.42 -18.83
N GLY A 514 -35.44 -24.01 -18.94
CA GLY A 514 -36.41 -24.08 -17.84
C GLY A 514 -36.36 -22.92 -16.84
N LEU A 515 -35.46 -21.95 -17.03
CA LEU A 515 -35.48 -20.69 -16.27
C LEU A 515 -36.41 -19.68 -16.94
N ASN A 516 -37.07 -18.87 -16.12
CA ASN A 516 -37.86 -17.75 -16.62
C ASN A 516 -36.93 -16.59 -16.98
N GLN A 517 -37.17 -15.99 -18.14
CA GLN A 517 -36.55 -14.74 -18.52
C GLN A 517 -36.94 -13.64 -17.52
N VAL A 518 -35.96 -12.85 -17.08
CA VAL A 518 -36.14 -11.71 -16.18
C VAL A 518 -36.31 -10.41 -16.95
N SER A 519 -35.44 -10.17 -17.94
CA SER A 519 -35.45 -8.94 -18.76
C SER A 519 -34.72 -9.15 -20.09
N THR A 520 -34.73 -8.13 -20.94
CA THR A 520 -33.87 -8.04 -22.13
C THR A 520 -32.98 -6.82 -21.96
N VAL A 521 -31.68 -6.97 -22.19
CA VAL A 521 -30.69 -5.92 -22.00
C VAL A 521 -29.72 -5.87 -23.19
N GLY A 522 -29.12 -4.70 -23.39
CA GLY A 522 -28.00 -4.52 -24.33
C GLY A 522 -26.66 -4.62 -23.63
N ASP A 523 -25.71 -5.27 -24.29
CA ASP A 523 -24.30 -5.31 -23.87
C ASP A 523 -23.37 -5.17 -25.09
N ARG A 524 -22.09 -4.93 -24.83
CA ARG A 524 -21.07 -4.75 -25.86
C ARG A 524 -19.70 -5.13 -25.29
N LEU A 525 -18.96 -5.95 -26.03
CA LEU A 525 -17.52 -6.09 -25.82
C LEU A 525 -16.83 -4.83 -26.36
N PRO A 526 -15.94 -4.16 -25.61
CA PRO A 526 -15.16 -3.03 -26.13
C PRO A 526 -14.51 -3.35 -27.48
N GLY A 527 -14.69 -2.48 -28.48
CA GLY A 527 -14.23 -2.69 -29.86
C GLY A 527 -15.04 -3.70 -30.68
N GLY A 528 -16.10 -4.27 -30.11
CA GLY A 528 -17.00 -5.21 -30.76
C GLY A 528 -18.38 -4.64 -31.07
N GLU A 529 -19.15 -5.40 -31.84
CA GLU A 529 -20.55 -5.06 -32.12
C GLU A 529 -21.42 -5.23 -30.85
N GLY A 530 -22.30 -4.27 -30.62
CA GLY A 530 -23.30 -4.37 -29.55
C GLY A 530 -24.37 -5.41 -29.87
N PHE A 531 -24.90 -6.06 -28.84
CA PHE A 531 -25.93 -7.10 -29.00
C PHE A 531 -26.98 -7.00 -27.89
N GLN A 532 -28.13 -7.64 -28.11
CA GLN A 532 -29.19 -7.79 -27.12
C GLN A 532 -29.21 -9.22 -26.59
N THR A 533 -29.51 -9.38 -25.30
CA THR A 533 -29.62 -10.70 -24.66
C THR A 533 -30.77 -10.74 -23.67
N HIS A 534 -31.35 -11.92 -23.49
CA HIS A 534 -32.32 -12.19 -22.45
C HIS A 534 -31.59 -12.61 -21.18
N LEU A 535 -31.86 -11.94 -20.05
CA LEU A 535 -31.25 -12.26 -18.78
C LEU A 535 -32.06 -13.30 -18.01
N TYR A 536 -31.34 -14.22 -17.39
CA TYR A 536 -31.83 -15.26 -16.50
C TYR A 536 -31.09 -15.17 -15.17
N LYS A 537 -31.73 -15.65 -14.10
CA LYS A 537 -31.13 -15.73 -12.76
C LYS A 537 -30.60 -17.14 -12.52
N LEU A 538 -29.28 -17.24 -12.46
CA LEU A 538 -28.56 -18.51 -12.40
C LEU A 538 -27.96 -18.67 -10.99
N PRO A 539 -28.33 -19.69 -10.21
CA PRO A 539 -27.78 -19.90 -8.88
C PRO A 539 -26.34 -20.42 -8.96
N LEU A 540 -25.40 -19.68 -8.39
CA LEU A 540 -24.01 -20.08 -8.21
C LEU A 540 -23.77 -20.37 -6.72
N PRO A 541 -23.61 -21.65 -6.32
CA PRO A 541 -23.17 -22.00 -4.98
C PRO A 541 -21.75 -21.50 -4.74
N VAL A 542 -21.56 -20.73 -3.68
CA VAL A 542 -20.28 -20.14 -3.28
C VAL A 542 -20.15 -20.36 -1.77
N GLY A 543 -19.36 -21.36 -1.38
CA GLY A 543 -19.25 -21.79 0.02
C GLY A 543 -20.60 -22.18 0.63
N SER A 544 -21.01 -21.49 1.69
CA SER A 544 -22.30 -21.68 2.37
C SER A 544 -23.44 -20.81 1.79
N ARG A 545 -23.14 -19.93 0.83
CA ARG A 545 -24.13 -19.02 0.21
C ARG A 545 -24.43 -19.46 -1.22
N VAL A 546 -25.57 -19.02 -1.75
CA VAL A 546 -25.92 -19.17 -3.16
C VAL A 546 -26.11 -17.77 -3.73
N LEU A 547 -25.20 -17.37 -4.62
CA LEU A 547 -25.30 -16.13 -5.37
C LEU A 547 -26.27 -16.32 -6.54
N SER A 548 -26.93 -15.24 -6.96
CA SER A 548 -27.82 -15.26 -8.10
C SER A 548 -27.26 -14.39 -9.21
N LEU A 549 -26.57 -15.03 -10.15
CA LEU A 549 -25.91 -14.37 -11.27
C LEU A 549 -26.92 -13.92 -12.32
N ASN A 550 -26.71 -12.73 -12.88
CA ASN A 550 -27.39 -12.32 -14.10
C ASN A 550 -26.64 -12.93 -15.29
N CYS A 551 -27.29 -13.87 -15.98
CA CYS A 551 -26.69 -14.57 -17.11
C CYS A 551 -27.53 -14.41 -18.38
N GLY A 552 -26.91 -14.01 -19.48
CA GLY A 552 -27.43 -14.19 -20.82
C GLY A 552 -26.99 -15.52 -21.45
N VAL A 553 -27.50 -15.82 -22.64
CA VAL A 553 -26.96 -16.89 -23.50
C VAL A 553 -25.84 -16.30 -24.35
N VAL A 554 -24.71 -17.01 -24.47
CA VAL A 554 -23.56 -16.58 -25.28
C VAL A 554 -23.98 -16.33 -26.75
N PRO A 555 -23.94 -15.08 -27.25
CA PRO A 555 -24.25 -14.78 -28.65
C PRO A 555 -23.17 -15.30 -29.60
N LYS A 556 -23.54 -15.55 -30.87
CA LYS A 556 -22.59 -15.99 -31.91
C LYS A 556 -21.47 -14.97 -32.15
N SER A 557 -21.78 -13.68 -32.14
CA SER A 557 -20.78 -12.61 -32.31
C SER A 557 -19.76 -12.63 -31.18
N LEU A 558 -20.24 -12.72 -29.92
CA LEU A 558 -19.36 -12.79 -28.75
C LEU A 558 -18.50 -14.06 -28.74
N ARG A 559 -19.10 -15.21 -29.11
CA ARG A 559 -18.37 -16.48 -29.27
C ARG A 559 -17.23 -16.35 -30.27
N SER A 560 -17.49 -15.74 -31.42
CA SER A 560 -16.47 -15.53 -32.45
C SER A 560 -15.38 -14.55 -32.01
N ALA A 561 -15.77 -13.45 -31.34
CA ALA A 561 -14.84 -12.41 -30.90
C ALA A 561 -13.85 -12.92 -29.83
N LEU A 562 -14.32 -13.78 -28.91
CA LEU A 562 -13.50 -14.32 -27.82
C LEU A 562 -12.97 -15.74 -28.08
N GLY A 563 -13.23 -16.31 -29.27
CA GLY A 563 -12.80 -17.66 -29.61
C GLY A 563 -13.38 -18.76 -28.71
N LEU A 564 -14.60 -18.60 -28.21
CA LEU A 564 -15.20 -19.52 -27.22
C LEU A 564 -15.62 -20.86 -27.86
N GLY A 565 -15.37 -21.95 -27.14
CA GLY A 565 -15.95 -23.25 -27.45
C GLY A 565 -17.47 -23.30 -27.19
N GLU A 566 -18.15 -24.33 -27.72
CA GLU A 566 -19.61 -24.54 -27.55
C GLU A 566 -20.05 -24.68 -26.07
N ASN A 567 -19.13 -25.13 -25.21
CA ASN A 567 -19.38 -25.42 -23.80
C ASN A 567 -18.82 -24.35 -22.86
N GLU A 568 -18.27 -23.26 -23.40
CA GLU A 568 -17.66 -22.19 -22.63
C GLU A 568 -18.62 -21.01 -22.46
N GLY A 569 -18.41 -20.26 -21.39
CA GLY A 569 -19.13 -19.04 -21.10
C GLY A 569 -18.20 -17.87 -20.80
N VAL A 570 -18.79 -16.79 -20.31
CA VAL A 570 -18.12 -15.54 -19.97
C VAL A 570 -18.58 -15.06 -18.60
N LEU A 571 -17.63 -14.72 -17.75
CA LEU A 571 -17.83 -14.09 -16.46
C LEU A 571 -17.55 -12.59 -16.61
N GLY A 572 -18.62 -11.79 -16.56
CA GLY A 572 -18.55 -10.34 -16.73
C GLY A 572 -18.40 -9.59 -15.40
N ALA A 573 -18.52 -8.27 -15.47
CA ALA A 573 -18.40 -7.38 -14.31
C ALA A 573 -19.56 -7.49 -13.29
N ASP A 574 -20.69 -8.11 -13.63
CA ASP A 574 -21.82 -8.35 -12.71
C ASP A 574 -21.38 -9.08 -11.43
N LEU A 575 -20.47 -10.05 -11.55
CA LEU A 575 -19.94 -10.74 -10.37
C LEU A 575 -19.09 -9.81 -9.49
N LEU A 576 -18.24 -8.97 -10.10
CA LEU A 576 -17.38 -8.01 -9.39
C LEU A 576 -18.18 -6.94 -8.64
N GLN A 577 -19.42 -6.70 -9.03
CA GLN A 577 -20.35 -5.78 -8.36
C GLN A 577 -21.08 -6.42 -7.18
N SER A 578 -21.15 -7.75 -7.14
CA SER A 578 -22.02 -8.49 -6.21
C SER A 578 -21.36 -8.78 -4.87
N LEU A 579 -20.03 -8.89 -4.82
CA LEU A 579 -19.27 -9.15 -3.59
C LEU A 579 -17.81 -8.71 -3.74
N PRO A 580 -17.04 -8.60 -2.65
CA PRO A 580 -15.60 -8.41 -2.74
C PRO A 580 -14.92 -9.62 -3.37
N ILE A 581 -13.96 -9.38 -4.27
CA ILE A 581 -13.25 -10.42 -5.03
C ILE A 581 -11.77 -10.06 -5.12
N THR A 582 -10.89 -11.04 -4.99
CA THR A 582 -9.48 -10.90 -5.37
C THR A 582 -9.20 -11.73 -6.62
N LEU A 583 -8.70 -11.06 -7.65
CA LEU A 583 -8.10 -11.68 -8.83
C LEU A 583 -6.59 -11.75 -8.58
N ALA A 584 -6.12 -12.93 -8.19
CA ALA A 584 -4.73 -13.22 -7.86
C ALA A 584 -4.06 -13.88 -9.08
N PHE A 585 -3.88 -13.09 -10.15
CA PHE A 585 -3.34 -13.62 -11.42
C PHE A 585 -1.96 -14.29 -11.28
N PRO A 586 -1.00 -13.77 -10.48
CA PRO A 586 0.28 -14.43 -10.25
C PRO A 586 0.16 -15.82 -9.62
N ASP A 587 -0.89 -16.04 -8.83
CA ASP A 587 -1.13 -17.31 -8.13
C ASP A 587 -2.05 -18.24 -8.94
N GLY A 588 -2.64 -17.76 -10.04
CA GLY A 588 -3.62 -18.51 -10.82
C GLY A 588 -4.92 -18.75 -10.05
N GLU A 589 -5.36 -17.80 -9.21
CA GLU A 589 -6.55 -17.96 -8.37
C GLU A 589 -7.47 -16.73 -8.38
N MET A 590 -8.76 -16.97 -8.15
CA MET A 590 -9.78 -15.97 -7.85
C MET A 590 -10.37 -16.30 -6.48
N ILE A 591 -10.48 -15.30 -5.61
CA ILE A 591 -10.90 -15.46 -4.23
C ILE A 591 -12.20 -14.69 -4.03
N LEU A 592 -13.25 -15.38 -3.62
CA LEU A 592 -14.58 -14.84 -3.35
C LEU A 592 -14.78 -14.68 -1.84
N TYR A 593 -15.08 -13.46 -1.38
CA TYR A 593 -15.30 -13.15 0.04
C TYR A 593 -16.81 -13.19 0.33
N ILE A 594 -17.20 -14.05 1.27
CA ILE A 594 -18.58 -14.54 1.47
C ILE A 594 -19.15 -14.03 2.79
#